data_AF-M0N7K6-F1
#
_entry.id   AF-M0N7K6-F1
#
_cell.length_a   1.000
_cell.length_b   1.000
_cell.length_c   1.000
_cell.angle_alpha   90.00
_cell.angle_beta   90.00
_cell.angle_gamma   90.00
#
_symmetry.space_group_name_H-M   'P 1'
#
loop_
_entity.id
_entity.type
_entity.pdbx_description
1 polymer ?
#
loop_
_entity_poly.entity_id
_entity_poly.type
_entity_poly.pdbx_seq_one_letter_code
_entity_poly.pdbx_strand_id
1 'polypeptide(L)'
;MSEYELHRPRFSATTRNNWEFPSEAGVDTDDLPAVADRFLLSKSGFDDPDSFDDLALPVVTERGELSYNALWAAKRGPYGVEGIPDLDAETRADAEALIDEIGHEQFEGFDDVTLPAASWRQSKPGSEAITPTLESTDDSGVFGVGRVTPSAARAAVGLVFLTVVSIAIEWFRE
;
A
#
# COMPACT_ATOMS: atom_id res chain seq x y z
N MET A 1 30.21 -4.58 5.14
CA MET A 1 29.29 -5.62 4.71
C MET A 1 28.38 -5.81 5.88
N SER A 2 27.10 -5.45 5.73
CA SER A 2 26.11 -5.79 6.73
C SER A 2 25.72 -7.22 6.43
N GLU A 3 25.99 -8.13 7.36
CA GLU A 3 25.66 -9.54 7.17
C GLU A 3 24.18 -9.70 7.44
N TYR A 4 23.37 -9.61 6.39
CA TYR A 4 21.96 -9.95 6.49
C TYR A 4 21.84 -11.43 6.82
N GLU A 5 21.05 -11.74 7.85
CA GLU A 5 20.67 -13.10 8.19
C GLU A 5 19.41 -13.48 7.41
N LEU A 6 19.40 -14.68 6.85
CA LEU A 6 18.25 -15.27 6.16
C LEU A 6 17.58 -16.29 7.07
N HIS A 7 16.25 -16.21 7.19
CA HIS A 7 15.48 -17.22 7.90
C HIS A 7 14.24 -17.66 7.11
N ARG A 8 13.73 -18.85 7.45
CA ARG A 8 12.44 -19.32 6.94
C ARG A 8 11.32 -18.75 7.82
N PRO A 9 10.32 -18.09 7.23
CA PRO A 9 9.25 -17.45 7.98
C PRO A 9 8.29 -18.49 8.54
N ARG A 10 7.63 -18.14 9.65
CA ARG A 10 6.59 -18.97 10.25
C ARG A 10 5.21 -18.47 9.88
N PHE A 11 4.35 -19.39 9.44
CA PHE A 11 2.98 -19.09 9.04
C PHE A 11 2.03 -20.25 9.40
N SER A 12 0.76 -19.92 9.59
CA SER A 12 -0.29 -20.90 9.93
C SER A 12 -1.23 -21.21 8.77
N ALA A 13 -1.23 -20.38 7.73
CA ALA A 13 -2.09 -20.52 6.56
C ALA A 13 -1.47 -19.80 5.35
N THR A 14 -2.13 -19.89 4.19
CA THR A 14 -1.69 -19.26 2.95
C THR A 14 -2.79 -18.38 2.35
N THR A 15 -2.42 -17.33 1.64
CA THR A 15 -3.37 -16.41 1.02
C THR A 15 -2.89 -15.88 -0.33
N ARG A 16 -3.85 -15.57 -1.21
CA ARG A 16 -3.65 -14.87 -2.50
C ARG A 16 -4.29 -13.47 -2.50
N ASN A 17 -4.75 -13.01 -1.33
CA ASN A 17 -5.41 -11.71 -1.18
C ASN A 17 -4.44 -10.56 -1.46
N ASN A 18 -5.00 -9.37 -1.72
CA ASN A 18 -4.21 -8.15 -1.89
C ASN A 18 -3.24 -7.98 -0.72
N TRP A 19 -2.02 -7.59 -1.05
CA TRP A 19 -0.96 -7.41 -0.07
C TRP A 19 -0.44 -5.98 -0.17
N GLU A 20 -0.26 -5.38 0.99
CA GLU A 20 0.34 -4.06 1.14
C GLU A 20 1.60 -4.22 1.98
N PHE A 21 2.63 -3.45 1.64
CA PHE A 21 3.88 -3.47 2.40
C PHE A 21 3.60 -3.00 3.83
N PRO A 22 3.96 -3.77 4.87
CA PRO A 22 3.68 -3.41 6.25
C PRO A 22 4.43 -2.13 6.62
N SER A 23 3.75 -1.26 7.37
CA SER A 23 4.32 -0.02 7.90
C SER A 23 4.54 -0.19 9.41
N GLU A 24 5.57 0.43 9.97
CA GLU A 24 5.84 0.40 11.42
C GLU A 24 4.61 0.82 12.26
N ALA A 25 3.82 1.78 11.77
CA ALA A 25 2.62 2.25 12.44
C ALA A 25 1.51 1.20 12.63
N GLY A 26 1.58 0.05 11.95
CA GLY A 26 0.66 -1.08 12.09
C GLY A 26 1.23 -2.25 12.89
N VAL A 27 2.48 -2.14 13.36
CA VAL A 27 3.23 -3.26 13.94
C VAL A 27 3.44 -3.02 15.43
N ASP A 28 3.23 -4.08 16.22
CA ASP A 28 3.53 -4.08 17.64
C ASP A 28 5.06 -4.15 17.83
N THR A 29 5.69 -2.98 17.93
CA THR A 29 7.15 -2.84 18.06
C THR A 29 7.67 -3.16 19.46
N ASP A 30 6.77 -3.44 20.42
CA ASP A 30 7.11 -3.93 21.74
C ASP A 30 7.57 -5.41 21.71
N ASP A 31 7.16 -6.18 20.69
CA ASP A 31 7.55 -7.60 20.51
C ASP A 31 8.13 -7.85 19.10
N LEU A 32 9.24 -7.16 18.80
CA LEU A 32 9.92 -7.28 17.50
C LEU A 32 10.32 -8.71 17.11
N PRO A 33 10.76 -9.60 18.02
CA PRO A 33 11.07 -10.99 17.65
C PRO A 33 9.87 -11.73 17.04
N ALA A 34 8.66 -11.58 17.59
CA ALA A 34 7.46 -12.20 17.01
C ALA A 34 7.05 -11.58 15.67
N VAL A 35 7.40 -10.31 15.46
CA VAL A 35 7.23 -9.63 14.17
C VAL A 35 8.25 -10.15 13.15
N ALA A 36 9.49 -10.38 13.58
CA ALA A 36 10.61 -10.78 12.73
C ALA A 36 10.37 -12.12 12.02
N ASP A 37 9.67 -13.06 12.66
CA ASP A 37 9.20 -14.35 12.10
C ASP A 37 8.38 -14.22 10.78
N ARG A 38 7.92 -13.00 10.45
CA ARG A 38 7.12 -12.70 9.25
C ARG A 38 7.96 -12.26 8.04
N PHE A 39 9.23 -11.94 8.26
CA PHE A 39 10.15 -11.41 7.27
C PHE A 39 10.98 -12.54 6.67
N LEU A 40 11.94 -12.24 5.79
CA LEU A 40 12.94 -13.23 5.37
C LEU A 40 14.34 -12.83 5.80
N LEU A 41 14.61 -11.53 5.81
CA LEU A 41 15.93 -10.97 6.04
C LEU A 41 15.95 -10.05 7.26
N SER A 42 17.04 -10.08 8.01
CA SER A 42 17.31 -9.14 9.11
C SER A 42 18.76 -8.70 9.09
N LYS A 43 19.04 -7.40 9.30
CA LYS A 43 20.41 -6.89 9.48
C LYS A 43 20.99 -7.16 10.86
N SER A 44 20.14 -7.21 11.88
CA SER A 44 20.52 -7.35 13.29
C SER A 44 20.26 -8.75 13.86
N GLY A 45 19.61 -9.63 13.09
CA GLY A 45 19.22 -10.98 13.49
C GLY A 45 17.72 -11.09 13.83
N PHE A 46 17.25 -12.31 14.10
CA PHE A 46 15.81 -12.57 14.36
C PHE A 46 15.48 -12.75 15.85
N ASP A 47 16.44 -13.16 16.67
CA ASP A 47 16.21 -13.39 18.11
C ASP A 47 16.04 -12.09 18.91
N ASP A 48 16.75 -11.03 18.51
CA ASP A 48 16.73 -9.71 19.16
C ASP A 48 17.03 -8.61 18.11
N PRO A 49 16.08 -8.33 17.20
CA PRO A 49 16.28 -7.28 16.19
C PRO A 49 16.35 -5.89 16.85
N ASP A 50 17.35 -5.10 16.48
CA ASP A 50 17.56 -3.74 17.01
C ASP A 50 16.40 -2.79 16.63
N SER A 51 15.82 -2.95 15.44
CA SER A 51 14.76 -2.08 14.94
C SER A 51 13.89 -2.75 13.86
N PHE A 52 12.68 -2.21 13.62
CA PHE A 52 11.83 -2.68 12.53
C PHE A 52 12.45 -2.44 11.14
N ASP A 53 13.28 -1.40 10.99
CA ASP A 53 13.94 -1.04 9.73
C ASP A 53 15.07 -2.03 9.34
N ASP A 54 15.52 -2.85 10.29
CA ASP A 54 16.47 -3.93 10.01
C ASP A 54 15.82 -5.14 9.35
N LEU A 55 14.49 -5.28 9.47
CA LEU A 55 13.72 -6.37 8.91
C LEU A 55 13.33 -6.09 7.47
N ALA A 56 13.60 -7.04 6.58
CA ALA A 56 13.35 -6.92 5.15
C ALA A 56 12.63 -8.14 4.57
N LEU A 57 11.90 -7.90 3.47
CA LEU A 57 11.06 -8.88 2.78
C LEU A 57 9.95 -9.49 3.67
N PRO A 58 8.96 -8.69 4.08
CA PRO A 58 7.77 -9.21 4.74
C PRO A 58 6.99 -10.09 3.77
N VAL A 59 6.84 -11.38 4.10
CA VAL A 59 6.13 -12.36 3.27
C VAL A 59 4.90 -12.96 3.95
N VAL A 60 4.78 -12.77 5.26
CA VAL A 60 3.63 -13.19 6.07
C VAL A 60 2.81 -11.96 6.45
N THR A 61 1.48 -12.07 6.37
CA THR A 61 0.56 -11.02 6.78
C THR A 61 0.51 -10.86 8.30
N GLU A 62 -0.07 -9.76 8.78
CA GLU A 62 -0.35 -9.55 10.21
C GLU A 62 -1.22 -10.65 10.84
N ARG A 63 -1.95 -11.41 10.01
CA ARG A 63 -2.80 -12.52 10.42
C ARG A 63 -2.05 -13.86 10.49
N GLY A 64 -0.75 -13.89 10.20
CA GLY A 64 0.06 -15.11 10.16
C GLY A 64 -0.15 -15.96 8.90
N GLU A 65 -0.63 -15.34 7.81
CA GLU A 65 -0.85 -16.01 6.53
C GLU A 65 0.31 -15.72 5.57
N LEU A 66 0.94 -16.74 5.01
CA LEU A 66 1.92 -16.56 3.93
C LEU A 66 1.22 -16.02 2.68
N SER A 67 1.70 -14.90 2.15
CA SER A 67 1.06 -14.22 1.02
C SER A 67 1.80 -14.52 -0.29
N TYR A 68 1.06 -15.05 -1.27
CA TYR A 68 1.54 -15.20 -2.64
C TYR A 68 2.05 -13.87 -3.22
N ASN A 69 1.26 -12.80 -3.02
CA ASN A 69 1.57 -11.48 -3.57
C ASN A 69 2.81 -10.88 -2.90
N ALA A 70 3.03 -11.18 -1.62
CA ALA A 70 4.21 -10.75 -0.90
C ALA A 70 5.47 -11.47 -1.39
N LEU A 71 5.41 -12.79 -1.57
CA LEU A 71 6.52 -13.57 -2.16
C LEU A 71 6.85 -13.10 -3.58
N TRP A 72 5.84 -12.85 -4.40
CA TRP A 72 6.03 -12.30 -5.74
C TRP A 72 6.67 -10.91 -5.69
N ALA A 73 6.22 -10.04 -4.78
CA ALA A 73 6.79 -8.71 -4.60
C ALA A 73 8.23 -8.77 -4.06
N ALA A 74 8.54 -9.73 -3.19
CA ALA A 74 9.88 -9.98 -2.71
C ALA A 74 10.82 -10.46 -3.83
N LYS A 75 10.31 -11.23 -4.81
CA LYS A 75 11.12 -11.70 -5.94
C LYS A 75 11.26 -10.68 -7.07
N ARG A 76 10.19 -9.96 -7.44
CA ARG A 76 10.12 -9.16 -8.68
C ARG A 76 9.57 -7.73 -8.49
N GLY A 77 9.19 -7.37 -7.27
CA GLY A 77 8.57 -6.10 -6.96
C GLY A 77 9.59 -4.99 -6.66
N PRO A 78 9.11 -3.74 -6.49
CA PRO A 78 9.93 -2.59 -6.11
C PRO A 78 10.56 -2.72 -4.71
N TYR A 79 10.03 -3.61 -3.87
CA TYR A 79 10.58 -3.95 -2.56
C TYR A 79 11.25 -5.33 -2.56
N GLY A 80 11.66 -5.80 -3.75
CA GLY A 80 12.25 -7.12 -3.90
C GLY A 80 13.70 -7.20 -3.43
N VAL A 81 14.26 -8.41 -3.45
CA VAL A 81 15.62 -8.71 -2.98
C VAL A 81 16.68 -7.81 -3.64
N GLU A 82 16.47 -7.42 -4.90
CA GLU A 82 17.37 -6.52 -5.63
C GLU A 82 17.38 -5.07 -5.11
N GLY A 83 16.31 -4.64 -4.44
CA GLY A 83 16.17 -3.29 -3.90
C GLY A 83 16.83 -3.10 -2.53
N ILE A 84 17.36 -4.17 -1.93
CA ILE A 84 17.90 -4.14 -0.57
C ILE A 84 19.34 -3.59 -0.59
N PRO A 85 19.60 -2.46 0.09
CA PRO A 85 20.94 -1.89 0.14
C PRO A 85 21.90 -2.82 0.88
N ASP A 86 23.15 -2.89 0.41
CA ASP A 86 24.24 -3.63 1.07
C ASP A 86 24.00 -5.14 1.23
N LEU A 87 23.04 -5.73 0.50
CA LEU A 87 22.81 -7.17 0.48
C LEU A 87 23.81 -7.86 -0.47
N ASP A 88 24.66 -8.72 0.10
CA ASP A 88 25.64 -9.51 -0.63
C ASP A 88 24.99 -10.47 -1.65
N ALA A 89 25.73 -10.78 -2.72
CA ALA A 89 25.21 -11.56 -3.84
C ALA A 89 24.84 -13.01 -3.47
N GLU A 90 25.54 -13.59 -2.49
CA GLU A 90 25.26 -14.93 -1.98
C GLU A 90 23.92 -14.95 -1.23
N THR A 91 23.75 -14.09 -0.22
CA THR A 91 22.50 -13.96 0.54
C THR A 91 21.31 -13.61 -0.36
N ARG A 92 21.54 -12.80 -1.40
CA ARG A 92 20.51 -12.51 -2.41
C ARG A 92 20.06 -13.76 -3.14
N ALA A 93 21.00 -14.57 -3.63
CA ALA A 93 20.69 -15.81 -4.34
C ALA A 93 19.97 -16.81 -3.41
N ASP A 94 20.40 -16.91 -2.15
CA ASP A 94 19.76 -17.77 -1.16
C ASP A 94 18.33 -17.29 -0.83
N ALA A 95 18.11 -15.98 -0.70
CA ALA A 95 16.79 -15.41 -0.47
C ALA A 95 15.84 -15.68 -1.66
N GLU A 96 16.32 -15.51 -2.90
CA GLU A 96 15.55 -15.84 -4.10
C GLU A 96 15.20 -17.33 -4.16
N ALA A 97 16.17 -18.20 -3.88
CA ALA A 97 15.96 -19.64 -3.84
C ALA A 97 14.94 -20.04 -2.76
N LEU A 98 14.99 -19.41 -1.58
CA LEU A 98 14.02 -19.66 -0.51
C LEU A 98 12.61 -19.18 -0.88
N ILE A 99 12.49 -18.02 -1.53
CA ILE A 99 11.20 -17.51 -2.03
C ILE A 99 10.60 -18.49 -3.04
N ASP A 100 11.40 -19.00 -3.97
CA ASP A 100 10.95 -19.99 -4.95
C ASP A 100 10.57 -21.32 -4.32
N GLU A 101 11.36 -21.80 -3.38
CA GLU A 101 11.06 -23.03 -2.64
C GLU A 101 9.71 -22.91 -1.91
N ILE A 102 9.55 -21.88 -1.06
CA ILE A 102 8.31 -21.66 -0.31
C ILE A 102 7.14 -21.42 -1.28
N GLY A 103 7.36 -20.64 -2.33
CA GLY A 103 6.37 -20.34 -3.35
C GLY A 103 5.83 -21.60 -4.01
N HIS A 104 6.72 -22.49 -4.46
CA HIS A 104 6.35 -23.76 -5.09
C HIS A 104 5.76 -24.78 -4.13
N GLU A 105 6.22 -24.81 -2.88
CA GLU A 105 5.68 -25.69 -1.85
C GLU A 105 4.22 -25.34 -1.50
N GLN A 106 3.92 -24.04 -1.41
CA GLN A 106 2.66 -23.56 -0.87
C GLN A 106 1.65 -23.14 -1.94
N PHE A 107 2.12 -22.81 -3.15
CA PHE A 107 1.28 -22.32 -4.24
C PHE A 107 1.57 -23.03 -5.56
N GLU A 108 0.58 -23.79 -6.03
CA GLU A 108 0.62 -24.33 -7.39
C GLU A 108 0.74 -23.20 -8.42
N GLY A 109 1.67 -23.34 -9.38
CA GLY A 109 1.90 -22.37 -10.44
C GLY A 109 2.56 -21.07 -9.99
N PHE A 110 3.41 -21.10 -8.96
CA PHE A 110 4.03 -19.91 -8.38
C PHE A 110 4.64 -18.94 -9.39
N ASP A 111 5.34 -19.42 -10.43
CA ASP A 111 5.93 -18.56 -11.47
C ASP A 111 5.03 -18.22 -12.65
N ASP A 112 3.84 -18.82 -12.74
CA ASP A 112 3.01 -18.78 -13.95
C ASP A 112 2.04 -17.58 -13.99
N VAL A 113 2.05 -16.71 -12.97
CA VAL A 113 1.04 -15.65 -12.81
C VAL A 113 1.62 -14.25 -12.97
N THR A 114 0.98 -13.46 -13.84
CA THR A 114 1.11 -11.98 -13.87
C THR A 114 0.01 -11.40 -12.98
N LEU A 115 0.39 -10.75 -11.87
CA LEU A 115 -0.58 -10.25 -10.90
C LEU A 115 -1.32 -9.00 -11.39
N PRO A 116 -2.67 -8.97 -11.36
CA PRO A 116 -3.46 -7.75 -11.60
C PRO A 116 -3.44 -6.78 -10.40
N ALA A 117 -3.02 -7.22 -9.22
CA ALA A 117 -3.10 -6.49 -7.95
C ALA A 117 -1.78 -5.81 -7.51
N ALA A 118 -0.68 -5.97 -8.25
CA ALA A 118 0.55 -5.21 -8.01
C ALA A 118 0.45 -3.77 -8.56
N SER A 119 -0.73 -3.14 -8.48
CA SER A 119 -0.90 -1.72 -8.75
C SER A 119 -0.36 -0.95 -7.57
N TRP A 120 0.96 -0.82 -7.50
CA TRP A 120 1.58 0.20 -6.68
C TRP A 120 0.87 1.51 -6.99
N ARG A 121 0.25 2.14 -5.98
CA ARG A 121 -0.31 3.48 -6.13
C ARG A 121 0.79 4.34 -6.74
N GLN A 122 0.58 4.71 -7.98
CA GLN A 122 1.33 5.72 -8.70
C GLN A 122 0.97 7.07 -8.08
N SER A 123 1.30 7.28 -6.81
CA SER A 123 1.31 8.58 -6.19
C SER A 123 2.51 9.32 -6.79
N LYS A 124 2.30 9.93 -7.95
CA LYS A 124 3.11 11.09 -8.33
C LYS A 124 2.99 12.10 -7.18
N PRO A 125 4.09 12.48 -6.51
CA PRO A 125 4.05 13.67 -5.68
C PRO A 125 4.02 14.87 -6.62
N GLY A 126 3.06 15.78 -6.42
CA GLY A 126 3.04 17.07 -7.08
C GLY A 126 2.02 17.23 -8.21
N SER A 127 0.78 17.51 -7.82
CA SER A 127 0.01 18.57 -8.46
C SER A 127 -0.94 19.17 -7.43
N GLU A 128 -0.36 19.75 -6.38
CA GLU A 128 -1.04 20.78 -5.61
C GLU A 128 -1.37 21.93 -6.55
N ALA A 129 -2.66 22.12 -6.81
CA ALA A 129 -3.22 23.41 -7.15
C ALA A 129 -4.51 23.55 -6.35
N ILE A 130 -4.37 23.66 -5.03
CA ILE A 130 -5.38 24.27 -4.18
C ILE A 130 -5.22 25.79 -4.27
N THR A 131 -6.21 26.47 -4.84
CA THR A 131 -6.65 27.76 -4.34
C THR A 131 -8.17 27.84 -4.44
N PRO A 132 -8.92 27.64 -3.35
CA PRO A 132 -10.23 28.23 -3.20
C PRO A 132 -10.05 29.61 -2.54
N THR A 133 -9.90 30.67 -3.33
CA THR A 133 -10.14 32.03 -2.81
C THR A 133 -11.64 32.29 -2.91
N LEU A 134 -12.33 31.97 -1.83
CA LEU A 134 -13.65 32.53 -1.52
C LEU A 134 -13.41 33.93 -0.94
N GLU A 135 -13.54 34.97 -1.76
CA GLU A 135 -13.75 36.33 -1.28
C GLU A 135 -15.23 36.67 -1.48
N SER A 136 -15.96 36.77 -0.37
CA SER A 136 -17.34 37.27 -0.36
C SER A 136 -17.33 38.80 -0.27
N THR A 137 -18.04 39.41 -1.23
CA THR A 137 -18.99 40.53 -1.06
C THR A 137 -18.50 41.83 -0.40
N ASP A 138 -18.40 42.91 -1.18
CA ASP A 138 -19.27 44.11 -1.15
C ASP A 138 -18.77 45.11 -2.24
N ASP A 139 -19.50 45.29 -3.33
CA ASP A 139 -20.42 46.43 -3.60
C ASP A 139 -19.77 47.66 -4.26
N SER A 140 -20.52 48.21 -5.23
CA SER A 140 -20.38 49.52 -5.87
C SER A 140 -19.32 49.73 -6.99
N GLY A 141 -19.81 49.64 -8.24
CA GLY A 141 -19.81 50.83 -9.09
C GLY A 141 -18.96 50.85 -10.38
N VAL A 142 -19.70 50.92 -11.51
CA VAL A 142 -19.49 51.78 -12.70
C VAL A 142 -18.56 51.41 -13.89
N PHE A 143 -19.24 51.02 -14.98
CA PHE A 143 -19.07 51.29 -16.42
C PHE A 143 -17.88 50.72 -17.24
N GLY A 144 -18.22 50.04 -18.36
CA GLY A 144 -17.30 49.92 -19.50
C GLY A 144 -17.61 48.87 -20.60
N VAL A 145 -18.71 49.05 -21.35
CA VAL A 145 -18.94 48.71 -22.78
C VAL A 145 -18.14 47.57 -23.44
N GLY A 146 -18.84 46.55 -23.98
CA GLY A 146 -18.21 45.63 -24.95
C GLY A 146 -19.05 44.48 -25.54
N ARG A 147 -20.03 44.81 -26.38
CA ARG A 147 -20.63 44.00 -27.48
C ARG A 147 -21.39 42.69 -27.16
N VAL A 148 -22.64 42.69 -27.62
CA VAL A 148 -23.56 41.54 -27.73
C VAL A 148 -23.57 41.07 -29.20
N THR A 149 -23.50 39.77 -29.44
CA THR A 149 -24.18 39.12 -30.58
C THR A 149 -24.80 37.80 -30.12
N PRO A 150 -26.08 37.52 -30.43
CA PRO A 150 -26.79 36.32 -30.01
C PRO A 150 -26.84 35.26 -31.13
N SER A 151 -26.80 33.97 -30.77
CA SER A 151 -27.60 32.94 -31.48
C SER A 151 -27.61 31.57 -30.78
N ALA A 152 -28.83 31.15 -30.46
CA ALA A 152 -29.43 29.81 -30.56
C ALA A 152 -28.61 28.58 -30.06
N ALA A 153 -29.10 27.91 -29.01
CA ALA A 153 -30.17 26.91 -29.11
C ALA A 153 -30.19 25.99 -27.86
N ARG A 154 -31.36 25.98 -27.21
CA ARG A 154 -31.99 24.89 -26.43
C ARG A 154 -31.15 23.65 -26.06
N ALA A 155 -31.12 23.35 -24.77
CA ALA A 155 -31.68 22.10 -24.24
C ALA A 155 -32.00 22.27 -22.74
N ALA A 156 -33.29 22.24 -22.43
CA ALA A 156 -33.79 22.12 -21.08
C ALA A 156 -33.69 20.65 -20.65
N VAL A 157 -33.08 20.37 -19.49
CA VAL A 157 -33.36 19.16 -18.72
C VAL A 157 -33.40 19.57 -17.26
N GLY A 158 -34.58 19.47 -16.68
CA GLY A 158 -34.85 19.83 -15.29
C GLY A 158 -34.11 18.92 -14.33
N LEU A 159 -33.57 19.51 -13.27
CA LEU A 159 -33.00 18.75 -12.16
C LEU A 159 -34.04 18.72 -11.04
N VAL A 160 -34.59 17.53 -10.86
CA VAL A 160 -35.56 17.16 -9.83
C VAL A 160 -34.88 17.26 -8.46
N PHE A 161 -35.60 17.88 -7.52
CA PHE A 161 -35.27 17.90 -6.10
C PHE A 161 -35.19 16.48 -5.52
N LEU A 162 -34.14 16.19 -4.78
CA LEU A 162 -34.13 15.08 -3.82
C LEU A 162 -33.50 15.57 -2.50
N THR A 163 -34.36 16.14 -1.66
CA THR A 163 -34.15 16.27 -0.22
C THR A 163 -34.05 14.87 0.39
N VAL A 164 -32.89 14.52 0.93
CA VAL A 164 -32.78 13.41 1.89
C VAL A 164 -32.51 14.02 3.27
N VAL A 165 -33.56 13.93 4.08
CA VAL A 165 -33.57 14.19 5.52
C VAL A 165 -32.60 13.22 6.19
N SER A 166 -31.63 13.75 6.94
CA SER A 166 -30.87 12.97 7.92
C SER A 166 -31.70 12.88 9.20
N ILE A 167 -32.23 11.70 9.52
CA ILE A 167 -32.69 11.35 10.87
C ILE A 167 -31.57 10.52 11.50
N ALA A 168 -30.86 11.14 12.44
CA ALA A 168 -30.21 10.43 13.52
C ALA A 168 -31.30 9.89 14.45
N ILE A 169 -31.11 8.70 15.04
CA ILE A 169 -31.47 8.43 16.43
C ILE A 169 -30.84 7.09 16.86
N GLU A 170 -30.18 7.20 17.99
CA GLU A 170 -29.27 6.32 18.70
C GLU A 170 -30.06 5.58 19.77
N TRP A 171 -30.12 4.23 19.74
CA TRP A 171 -30.71 3.43 20.82
C TRP A 171 -29.99 2.09 20.97
N PHE A 172 -29.16 1.96 22.00
CA PHE A 172 -28.88 0.67 22.64
C PHE A 172 -28.64 0.86 24.15
N ARG A 173 -29.71 0.70 24.91
CA ARG A 173 -29.83 0.42 26.37
C ARG A 173 -31.33 0.11 26.56
N GLU A 174 -31.80 -1.01 27.06
CA GLU A 174 -31.33 -2.00 28.04
C GLU A 174 -31.70 -3.42 27.62
#